data_AF-D1YWN5-F1
#
_entry.id   AF-D1YWN5-F1
#
_cell.length_a   1.000
_cell.length_b   1.000
_cell.length_c   1.000
_cell.angle_alpha   90.00
_cell.angle_beta   90.00
_cell.angle_gamma   90.00
#
_symmetry.space_group_name_H-M   'P 1'
#
loop_
_entity.id
_entity.type
_entity.pdbx_description
1 polymer ?
#
loop_
_entity_poly.entity_id
_entity_poly.type
_entity_poly.pdbx_seq_one_letter_code
_entity_poly.pdbx_strand_id
1 'polypeptide(L)'
;MVLERDVLLGLCRNDPEAVVRIAEGQDARIRELEARLSELEARLGMNSGNSNMPPSMDVFAKPRSLRPRGERRVEGQVGHSGHTLLQVDDPDVVIIHTVDVCDGRGASLVNVPATIERRQVF
;
A
#
# COMPACT_ATOMS: atom_id res chain seq x y z
N MET A 1 16.01 6.03 26.39
CA MET A 1 17.06 6.37 27.35
C MET A 1 16.52 6.06 28.73
N VAL A 2 16.95 4.96 29.33
CA VAL A 2 16.53 4.60 30.69
C VAL A 2 17.46 5.35 31.63
N LEU A 3 16.90 6.21 32.49
CA LEU A 3 17.68 6.86 33.54
C LEU A 3 17.87 5.87 34.68
N GLU A 4 19.13 5.56 34.98
CA GLU A 4 19.48 4.64 36.04
C GLU A 4 19.09 5.20 37.41
N ARG A 5 18.66 4.31 38.32
CA ARG A 5 18.14 4.68 39.65
C ARG A 5 19.11 5.55 40.44
N ASP A 6 20.40 5.21 40.42
CA ASP A 6 21.41 5.94 41.19
C ASP A 6 21.65 7.35 40.66
N VAL A 7 21.47 7.55 39.36
CA VAL A 7 21.53 8.87 38.71
C VAL A 7 20.33 9.71 39.15
N LEU A 8 19.12 9.14 39.15
CA LEU A 8 17.92 9.84 39.62
C LEU A 8 18.03 10.22 41.10
N LEU A 9 18.53 9.31 41.95
CA LEU A 9 18.74 9.60 43.37
C LEU A 9 19.82 10.67 43.60
N GLY A 10 20.87 10.68 42.78
CA GLY A 10 21.88 11.73 42.77
C GLY A 10 21.30 13.09 42.38
N LEU A 11 20.46 13.13 41.35
CA LEU A 11 19.75 14.35 40.94
C LEU A 11 18.77 14.82 42.01
N CYS A 12 17.95 13.95 42.61
CA CYS A 12 17.05 14.34 43.70
C CYS A 12 17.77 15.01 44.89
N ARG A 13 19.02 14.62 45.17
CA ARG A 13 19.81 15.17 46.28
C ARG A 13 20.52 16.48 45.93
N ASN A 14 20.96 16.63 44.68
CA ASN A 14 21.88 17.70 44.29
C ASN A 14 21.24 18.75 43.37
N ASP A 15 20.18 18.38 42.64
CA ASP A 15 19.41 19.23 41.72
C ASP A 15 18.00 18.63 41.49
N PRO A 16 17.03 18.87 42.41
CA PRO A 16 15.67 18.36 42.26
C PRO A 16 14.93 19.00 41.08
N GLU A 17 15.30 20.20 40.64
CA GLU A 17 14.68 20.85 39.48
C GLU A 17 14.97 20.10 38.18
N ALA A 18 16.15 19.52 38.04
CA ALA A 18 16.44 18.63 36.90
C ALA A 18 15.48 17.45 36.83
N VAL A 19 15.10 16.88 37.97
CA VAL A 19 14.14 15.76 38.03
C VAL A 19 12.75 16.21 37.61
N VAL A 20 12.31 17.40 38.06
CA VAL A 20 11.02 17.98 37.64
C VAL A 20 10.99 18.21 36.13
N ARG A 21 12.02 18.83 35.54
CA ARG A 21 12.10 19.03 34.08
C ARG A 21 12.05 17.73 33.29
N ILE A 22 12.74 16.69 33.79
CA ILE A 22 12.72 15.36 33.16
C ILE A 22 11.32 14.76 33.23
N ALA A 23 10.66 14.82 34.38
CA ALA A 23 9.30 14.28 34.57
C ALA A 23 8.29 15.02 33.69
N GLU A 24 8.32 16.36 33.67
CA GLU A 24 7.45 17.18 32.81
C GLU A 24 7.68 16.89 31.32
N GLY A 25 8.95 16.74 30.90
CA GLY A 25 9.29 16.37 29.52
C GLY A 25 8.82 14.96 29.14
N GLN A 26 8.91 14.00 30.06
CA GLN A 26 8.38 12.64 29.87
C GLN A 26 6.86 12.64 29.78
N ASP A 27 6.16 13.35 30.67
CA ASP A 27 4.71 13.48 30.65
C ASP A 27 4.21 14.10 29.35
N ALA A 28 4.86 15.18 28.88
CA ALA A 28 4.52 15.80 27.61
C ALA A 28 4.68 14.81 26.45
N ARG A 29 5.77 14.03 26.44
CA ARG A 29 6.02 13.03 25.40
C ARG A 29 5.03 11.87 25.46
N ILE A 30 4.66 11.41 26.65
CA ILE A 30 3.66 10.37 26.84
C ILE A 30 2.31 10.84 26.27
N ARG A 31 1.86 12.04 26.62
CA ARG A 31 0.59 12.59 26.09
C ARG A 31 0.60 12.72 24.57
N GLU A 32 1.70 13.17 23.98
CA GLU A 32 1.86 13.26 22.52
C GLU A 32 1.75 11.88 21.86
N LEU A 33 2.43 10.88 22.43
CA LEU A 33 2.41 9.52 21.92
C LEU A 33 1.04 8.86 22.08
N GLU A 34 0.37 9.04 23.22
CA GLU A 34 -0.98 8.55 23.47
C GLU A 34 -2.00 9.17 22.50
N ALA A 35 -1.92 10.48 22.26
CA ALA A 35 -2.78 11.16 21.29
C ALA A 35 -2.57 10.60 19.88
N ARG A 36 -1.32 10.39 19.47
CA ARG A 36 -0.98 9.82 18.16
C ARG A 36 -1.42 8.36 18.03
N LEU A 37 -1.27 7.56 19.09
CA LEU A 37 -1.77 6.18 19.12
C LEU A 37 -3.28 6.15 18.97
N SER A 38 -4.02 6.97 19.74
CA SER A 38 -5.47 7.07 19.65
C SER A 38 -5.94 7.44 18.24
N GLU A 39 -5.29 8.41 17.59
CA GLU A 39 -5.61 8.80 16.22
C GLU A 39 -5.35 7.67 15.22
N LEU A 40 -4.22 6.97 15.34
CA LEU A 40 -3.88 5.85 14.47
C LEU A 40 -4.86 4.67 14.66
N GLU A 41 -5.21 4.35 15.90
CA GLU A 41 -6.19 3.33 16.23
C GLU A 41 -7.58 3.67 15.68
N ALA A 42 -8.02 4.93 15.80
CA ALA A 42 -9.26 5.40 15.20
C ALA A 42 -9.25 5.23 13.67
N ARG A 43 -8.16 5.63 13.00
CA ARG A 43 -8.01 5.47 11.55
C ARG A 43 -8.01 4.01 11.12
N LEU A 44 -7.38 3.11 11.89
CA LEU A 44 -7.37 1.67 11.60
C LEU A 44 -8.73 1.01 11.85
N GLY A 45 -9.52 1.53 12.79
CA GLY A 45 -10.87 1.05 13.07
C GLY A 45 -11.92 1.46 12.03
N MET A 46 -11.62 2.45 11.19
CA MET A 46 -12.52 2.90 10.12
C MET A 46 -12.51 1.94 8.94
N ASN A 47 -13.68 1.43 8.59
CA ASN A 47 -13.91 0.61 7.41
C ASN A 47 -15.24 0.96 6.73
N SER A 48 -15.51 0.38 5.56
CA SER A 48 -16.75 0.62 4.81
C SER A 48 -18.02 0.22 5.58
N GLY A 49 -17.91 -0.69 6.55
CA GLY A 49 -19.03 -1.19 7.35
C GLY A 49 -19.45 -0.28 8.50
N ASN A 50 -18.59 0.60 8.99
CA ASN A 50 -18.86 1.45 10.15
C ASN A 50 -18.63 2.96 9.93
N SER A 51 -18.11 3.37 8.76
CA SER A 51 -17.63 4.75 8.54
C SER A 51 -18.13 5.43 7.26
N ASN A 52 -19.15 4.89 6.56
CA ASN A 52 -19.65 5.41 5.27
C ASN A 52 -18.58 5.61 4.18
N MET A 53 -17.43 4.96 4.35
CA MET A 53 -16.29 5.04 3.44
C MET A 53 -16.50 4.03 2.29
N PRO A 54 -16.11 4.33 1.03
CA PRO A 54 -16.28 3.39 -0.06
C PRO A 54 -15.45 2.11 0.16
N PRO A 55 -15.94 0.92 -0.25
CA PRO A 55 -15.24 -0.36 -0.06
C PRO A 55 -13.83 -0.43 -0.65
N SER A 56 -13.53 0.43 -1.64
CA SER A 56 -12.20 0.54 -2.24
C SER A 56 -11.12 1.02 -1.26
N MET A 57 -11.51 1.68 -0.17
CA MET A 57 -10.62 2.18 0.87
C MET A 57 -10.37 1.17 1.99
N ASP A 58 -11.01 0.00 1.99
CA ASP A 58 -10.74 -1.11 2.91
C ASP A 58 -9.43 -1.84 2.52
N VAL A 59 -8.31 -1.11 2.45
CA VAL A 59 -7.00 -1.64 2.04
C VAL A 59 -6.46 -2.65 3.07
N PHE A 60 -6.76 -2.41 4.35
CA PHE A 60 -6.25 -3.21 5.47
C PHE A 60 -7.24 -4.26 6.01
N ALA A 61 -8.50 -4.20 5.58
CA ALA A 61 -9.59 -5.04 6.10
C ALA A 61 -10.38 -5.70 4.97
N LYS A 62 -9.71 -6.26 3.96
CA LYS A 62 -10.41 -6.99 2.89
C LYS A 62 -11.18 -8.18 3.48
N PRO A 63 -12.52 -8.21 3.40
CA PRO A 63 -13.29 -9.34 3.90
C PRO A 63 -12.92 -10.59 3.08
N ARG A 64 -12.48 -11.63 3.77
CA ARG A 64 -12.15 -12.90 3.14
C ARG A 64 -13.46 -13.63 2.81
N SER A 65 -13.58 -14.13 1.58
CA SER A 65 -14.72 -14.95 1.18
C SER A 65 -14.85 -16.16 2.11
N LEU A 66 -15.97 -16.23 2.84
CA LEU A 66 -16.36 -17.40 3.62
C LEU A 66 -16.95 -18.51 2.73
N ARG A 67 -17.18 -18.22 1.43
CA ARG A 67 -17.75 -19.18 0.50
C ARG A 67 -16.78 -20.35 0.33
N PRO A 68 -17.23 -21.60 0.54
CA PRO A 68 -16.44 -22.77 0.20
C PRO A 68 -16.23 -22.83 -1.31
N ARG A 69 -15.07 -23.35 -1.73
CA ARG A 69 -14.77 -23.55 -3.14
C ARG A 69 -15.83 -24.50 -3.71
N GLY A 70 -16.57 -24.06 -4.72
CA GLY A 70 -17.58 -24.89 -5.37
C GLY A 70 -16.94 -26.10 -6.06
N GLU A 71 -17.60 -27.25 -6.00
CA GLU A 71 -17.16 -28.50 -6.65
C GLU A 71 -17.33 -28.47 -8.17
N ARG A 72 -18.19 -27.58 -8.67
CA ARG A 72 -18.46 -27.44 -10.09
C ARG A 72 -17.25 -26.81 -10.78
N ARG A 73 -16.73 -27.49 -11.80
CA ARG A 73 -15.63 -26.98 -12.63
C ARG A 73 -16.03 -25.65 -13.28
N VAL A 74 -15.06 -24.73 -13.36
CA VAL A 74 -15.19 -23.45 -14.08
C VAL A 74 -15.05 -23.74 -15.57
N GLU A 75 -15.98 -24.50 -16.12
CA GLU A 75 -16.09 -24.76 -17.55
C GLU A 75 -17.22 -23.89 -18.11
N GLY A 76 -17.13 -23.57 -19.41
CA GLY A 76 -18.24 -22.93 -20.11
C GLY A 76 -19.49 -23.82 -20.09
N GLN A 77 -20.63 -23.25 -20.47
CA GLN A 77 -21.83 -24.06 -20.66
C GLN A 77 -21.55 -25.19 -21.66
N VAL A 78 -21.91 -26.43 -21.31
CA VAL A 78 -21.71 -27.61 -22.15
C VAL A 78 -22.40 -27.36 -23.51
N GLY A 79 -21.62 -27.41 -24.60
CA GLY A 79 -22.11 -27.19 -25.96
C GLY A 79 -21.87 -25.79 -26.54
N HIS A 80 -21.36 -24.83 -25.76
CA HIS A 80 -20.95 -23.54 -26.31
C HIS A 80 -19.54 -23.59 -26.89
N SER A 81 -19.41 -23.33 -28.20
CA SER A 81 -18.12 -23.02 -28.81
C SER A 81 -17.61 -21.69 -28.28
N GLY A 82 -16.39 -21.65 -27.75
CA GLY A 82 -15.75 -20.41 -27.39
C GLY A 82 -15.52 -19.54 -28.64
N HIS A 83 -15.99 -18.30 -28.61
CA HIS A 83 -15.67 -17.29 -29.62
C HIS A 83 -14.63 -16.32 -29.07
N THR A 84 -13.45 -16.86 -28.74
CA THR A 84 -12.31 -15.99 -28.40
C THR A 84 -11.95 -15.19 -29.63
N LEU A 85 -12.05 -13.86 -29.55
CA LEU A 85 -11.59 -12.97 -30.60
C LEU A 85 -10.08 -13.15 -30.78
N LEU A 86 -9.69 -13.72 -31.91
CA LEU A 86 -8.29 -13.88 -32.30
C LEU A 86 -7.80 -12.57 -32.93
N GLN A 87 -6.50 -12.30 -32.78
CA GLN A 87 -5.87 -11.19 -33.48
C GLN A 87 -6.11 -11.34 -34.99
N VAL A 88 -6.53 -10.26 -35.65
CA VAL A 88 -6.80 -10.23 -37.09
C VAL A 88 -5.52 -9.92 -37.84
N ASP A 89 -5.39 -10.47 -39.06
CA ASP A 89 -4.20 -10.26 -39.89
C ASP A 89 -4.12 -8.82 -40.43
N ASP A 90 -5.27 -8.20 -40.71
CA ASP A 90 -5.38 -6.86 -41.30
C ASP A 90 -6.27 -5.94 -40.44
N PRO A 91 -5.69 -5.14 -39.51
CA PRO A 91 -6.44 -4.21 -38.68
C PRO A 91 -6.69 -2.87 -39.39
N ASP A 92 -7.80 -2.20 -39.07
CA ASP A 92 -8.14 -0.90 -39.67
C ASP A 92 -7.09 0.19 -39.39
N VAL A 93 -6.46 0.16 -38.22
CA VAL A 93 -5.47 1.15 -37.78
C VAL A 93 -4.31 0.45 -37.06
N VAL A 94 -3.08 0.81 -37.44
CA VAL A 94 -1.85 0.37 -36.77
C VAL A 94 -1.15 1.57 -36.14
N ILE A 95 -0.97 1.55 -34.81
CA ILE A 95 -0.21 2.55 -34.07
C ILE A 95 1.09 1.90 -33.60
N ILE A 96 2.23 2.48 -34.00
CA ILE A 96 3.56 2.02 -33.60
C ILE A 96 4.03 2.89 -32.43
N HIS A 97 4.35 2.24 -31.31
CA HIS A 97 4.93 2.90 -30.15
C HIS A 97 6.44 2.62 -30.11
N THR A 98 7.25 3.64 -30.40
CA THR A 98 8.72 3.59 -30.27
C THR A 98 9.19 4.34 -29.04
N VAL A 99 10.35 3.95 -28.53
CA VAL A 99 11.03 4.64 -27.44
C VAL A 99 12.39 5.07 -27.95
N ASP A 100 12.62 6.38 -28.05
CA ASP A 100 13.87 6.92 -28.60
C ASP A 100 14.94 7.13 -27.53
N VAL A 101 14.54 7.12 -26.25
CA VAL A 101 15.38 7.50 -25.12
C VAL A 101 15.12 6.60 -23.91
N CYS A 102 16.17 6.18 -23.21
CA CYS A 102 16.00 5.35 -22.01
C CYS A 102 15.55 6.16 -20.79
N ASP A 103 14.59 5.60 -20.03
CA ASP A 103 13.91 6.23 -18.88
C ASP A 103 14.87 6.68 -17.76
N GLY A 104 15.98 5.96 -17.57
CA GLY A 104 16.91 6.24 -16.47
C GLY A 104 18.07 7.19 -16.77
N ARG A 105 18.55 7.26 -18.03
CA ARG A 105 19.83 7.93 -18.36
C ARG A 105 19.78 8.89 -19.54
N GLY A 106 18.67 8.96 -20.27
CA GLY A 106 18.58 9.85 -21.43
C GLY A 106 19.38 9.37 -22.66
N ALA A 107 19.90 8.13 -22.64
CA ALA A 107 20.67 7.60 -23.76
C ALA A 107 19.75 7.27 -24.94
N SER A 108 20.23 7.54 -26.17
CA SER A 108 19.49 7.27 -27.40
C SER A 108 19.31 5.76 -27.64
N LEU A 109 18.08 5.36 -27.99
CA LEU A 109 17.67 3.99 -28.30
C LEU A 109 17.34 3.80 -29.79
N VAL A 110 17.50 4.84 -30.63
CA VAL A 110 17.08 4.84 -32.05
C VAL A 110 17.67 3.68 -32.87
N ASN A 111 18.89 3.24 -32.54
CA ASN A 111 19.57 2.13 -33.23
C ASN A 111 19.83 0.91 -32.35
N VAL A 112 19.11 0.80 -31.22
CA VAL A 112 19.25 -0.33 -30.31
C VAL A 112 18.29 -1.44 -30.74
N PRO A 113 18.74 -2.70 -30.89
CA PRO A 113 17.85 -3.82 -31.17
C PRO A 113 16.76 -3.95 -30.11
N ALA A 114 15.50 -4.05 -30.54
CA ALA A 114 14.34 -4.15 -29.65
C ALA A 114 13.48 -5.38 -29.99
N THR A 115 12.84 -5.93 -28.95
CA THR A 115 11.77 -6.93 -29.11
C THR A 115 10.45 -6.21 -29.34
N ILE A 116 9.66 -6.70 -30.29
CA ILE A 116 8.35 -6.12 -30.62
C ILE A 116 7.27 -6.91 -29.88
N GLU A 117 6.45 -6.21 -29.11
CA GLU A 117 5.19 -6.73 -28.56
C GLU A 117 4.01 -6.11 -29.33
N ARG A 118 2.98 -6.92 -29.59
CA ARG A 118 1.77 -6.48 -30.32
C ARG A 118 0.54 -6.76 -29.47
N ARG A 119 -0.41 -5.82 -29.48
CA ARG A 119 -1.71 -5.95 -28.84
C ARG A 119 -2.79 -5.42 -29.78
N GLN A 120 -3.85 -6.19 -30.00
CA GLN A 120 -5.04 -5.73 -30.69
C GLN A 120 -6.12 -5.33 -29.69
N VAL A 121 -6.81 -4.24 -30.00
CA VAL A 121 -8.00 -3.76 -29.29
C VAL A 121 -9.16 -3.82 -30.28
N PHE A 122 -10.28 -4.40 -29.86
CA PHE A 122 -11.53 -4.50 -30.64
C PHE A 122 -12.51 -3.41 -30.20
#